data_AF-A0A284SD03-F1
#
_entry.id   AF-A0A284SD03-F1
#
_cell.length_a   1.000
_cell.length_b   1.000
_cell.length_c   1.000
_cell.angle_alpha   90.00
_cell.angle_beta   90.00
_cell.angle_gamma   90.00
#
_symmetry.space_group_name_H-M   'P 1'
#
loop_
_entity.id
_entity.type
_entity.pdbx_description
1 polymer ?
#
loop_
_entity_poly.entity_id
_entity_poly.type
_entity_poly.pdbx_seq_one_letter_code
_entity_poly.pdbx_strand_id
1 'polypeptide(L)'
;MAGFYMPQCQMPTVKDFDSPHTISIINEITYDWDDSTSVPFAFSILPPFFEVFRHHLSTANIPSDDDYNTDLPLIHACFIAFAKGVPDMYGEKHSTTELWKDILSMTDTILSWTHYFFQSFDISISLEDNPDIGGIPDQNLSCIAPLLLTLMQNDQFCFALYLEPHFIENVIRLWLHLTLRRYQSTYEIWALMATLTSFDERIKEMSEIGVIEAQSHQPQKYIDYASSGKLLVFCTLVLDNIFDCIVAQKSIMWSCCAIRTLVSKPKRCSPSEARIRMMALQHLLGYVSVPSQSYMYNFTEALDFHLLESVLMVNHFISLNEGSLGAGMIPPVIFDLLVGVLDGAATLSVYRSVLRRILRAVKHAKKLKLMLGQGHVAQSWYSLKALALEREKDMHRYDLKETDGRFLCENQECPNKGNMSRTSPQRCGGCLNMMYCSPECQKIDWKAIPGHRLSCLENQLRRKGNFHHASHSNPFYEPSQMENCMEFPALTSNSALQNAEMIFERI
;
A
#
# COMPACT_ATOMS: atom_id res chain seq x y z
N MET A 1 -50.23 -28.24 2.01
CA MET A 1 -49.68 -26.88 1.82
C MET A 1 -50.64 -25.90 2.46
N ALA A 2 -50.39 -25.52 3.72
CA ALA A 2 -51.09 -24.41 4.35
C ALA A 2 -50.27 -23.15 4.01
N GLY A 3 -50.79 -22.29 3.13
CA GLY A 3 -50.15 -21.01 2.87
C GLY A 3 -50.27 -20.13 4.11
N PHE A 4 -49.14 -19.67 4.65
CA PHE A 4 -49.12 -18.60 5.64
C PHE A 4 -49.63 -17.32 4.96
N TYR A 5 -50.91 -17.01 5.16
CA TYR A 5 -51.43 -15.68 4.90
C TYR A 5 -50.93 -14.78 6.04
N MET A 6 -49.90 -13.97 5.78
CA MET A 6 -49.57 -12.87 6.69
C MET A 6 -50.77 -11.91 6.71
N PRO A 7 -51.38 -11.63 7.88
CA PRO A 7 -52.36 -10.55 8.01
C PRO A 7 -51.73 -9.26 7.51
N GLN A 8 -52.53 -8.34 6.94
CA GLN A 8 -52.06 -7.00 6.59
C GLN A 8 -51.32 -6.40 7.81
N CYS A 9 -50.00 -6.30 7.75
CA CYS A 9 -49.20 -5.75 8.84
C CYS A 9 -49.69 -4.34 9.11
N GLN A 10 -50.24 -4.12 10.30
CA GLN A 10 -50.46 -2.77 10.80
C GLN A 10 -49.11 -2.06 10.85
N MET A 11 -49.02 -0.86 10.31
CA MET A 11 -47.79 -0.07 10.40
C MET A 11 -47.49 0.19 11.88
N PRO A 12 -46.25 -0.07 12.35
CA PRO A 12 -45.85 0.22 13.71
C PRO A 12 -46.12 1.70 14.03
N THR A 13 -46.71 1.99 15.17
CA THR A 13 -46.77 3.36 15.68
C THR A 13 -45.45 3.68 16.40
N VAL A 14 -45.17 4.96 16.66
CA VAL A 14 -43.95 5.38 17.39
C VAL A 14 -43.79 4.66 18.74
N LYS A 15 -44.89 4.29 19.39
CA LYS A 15 -44.87 3.53 20.66
C LYS A 15 -44.40 2.08 20.51
N ASP A 16 -44.41 1.57 19.28
CA ASP A 16 -44.10 0.19 18.95
C ASP A 16 -42.66 0.01 18.46
N PHE A 17 -41.90 1.09 18.26
CA PHE A 17 -40.54 1.04 17.70
C PHE A 17 -39.57 0.24 18.57
N ASP A 18 -39.74 0.32 19.88
CA ASP A 18 -38.96 -0.44 20.87
C ASP A 18 -39.70 -1.69 21.38
N SER A 19 -40.83 -2.04 20.76
CA SER A 19 -41.59 -3.20 21.22
C SER A 19 -40.76 -4.48 20.96
N PRO A 20 -40.76 -5.45 21.88
CA PRO A 20 -40.08 -6.73 21.67
C PRO A 20 -40.52 -7.44 20.39
N HIS A 21 -41.76 -7.21 19.95
CA HIS A 21 -42.29 -7.75 18.71
C HIS A 21 -41.62 -7.13 17.49
N THR A 22 -41.54 -5.79 17.41
CA THR A 22 -40.85 -5.08 16.31
C THR A 22 -39.38 -5.47 16.24
N ILE A 23 -38.69 -5.50 17.38
CA ILE A 23 -37.28 -5.92 17.46
C ILE A 23 -37.11 -7.38 17.02
N SER A 24 -38.03 -8.27 17.42
CA SER A 24 -38.01 -9.67 16.97
C SER A 24 -38.16 -9.79 15.45
N ILE A 25 -39.03 -8.99 14.83
CA ILE A 25 -39.21 -8.99 13.37
C ILE A 25 -37.95 -8.48 12.67
N ILE A 26 -37.33 -7.40 13.17
CA ILE A 26 -36.07 -6.88 12.61
C ILE A 26 -34.97 -7.94 12.69
N ASN A 27 -34.87 -8.66 13.80
CA ASN A 27 -33.91 -9.75 13.95
C ASN A 27 -34.22 -10.93 13.01
N GLU A 28 -35.48 -11.30 12.84
CA GLU A 28 -35.91 -12.35 11.89
C GLU A 28 -35.50 -11.97 10.46
N ILE A 29 -35.78 -10.74 10.02
CA ILE A 29 -35.35 -10.20 8.72
C ILE A 29 -33.81 -10.25 8.59
N THR A 30 -33.11 -9.95 9.67
CA THR A 30 -31.65 -9.86 9.71
C THR A 30 -30.99 -11.24 9.58
N TYR A 31 -31.42 -12.23 10.37
CA TYR A 31 -30.69 -13.48 10.55
C TYR A 31 -31.29 -14.69 9.84
N ASP A 32 -32.61 -14.73 9.59
CA ASP A 32 -33.26 -15.91 9.01
C ASP A 32 -33.39 -15.85 7.46
N TRP A 33 -32.97 -14.73 6.87
CA TRP A 33 -33.00 -14.53 5.42
C TRP A 33 -31.81 -15.21 4.75
N ASP A 34 -31.83 -16.53 4.70
CA ASP A 34 -30.91 -17.33 3.90
C ASP A 34 -31.43 -17.47 2.46
N ASP A 35 -30.56 -17.32 1.47
CA ASP A 35 -30.86 -17.18 0.03
C ASP A 35 -31.68 -18.35 -0.61
N SER A 36 -31.94 -19.41 0.13
CA SER A 36 -32.17 -20.73 -0.48
C SER A 36 -33.61 -21.18 -0.66
N THR A 37 -34.65 -20.70 0.04
CA THR A 37 -36.02 -21.16 -0.28
C THR A 37 -37.16 -20.31 0.30
N SER A 38 -38.04 -19.84 -0.59
CA SER A 38 -39.36 -19.22 -0.34
C SER A 38 -39.41 -17.88 0.39
N VAL A 39 -39.10 -16.81 -0.36
CA VAL A 39 -39.18 -15.40 0.05
C VAL A 39 -40.64 -14.96 0.29
N PRO A 40 -41.02 -14.47 1.48
CA PRO A 40 -42.18 -13.59 1.65
C PRO A 40 -41.82 -12.19 1.09
N PHE A 41 -42.70 -11.65 0.24
CA PHE A 41 -42.56 -10.39 -0.50
C PHE A 41 -41.71 -9.29 0.17
N ALA A 42 -40.69 -8.83 -0.56
CA ALA A 42 -39.99 -7.53 -0.50
C ALA A 42 -40.72 -6.35 0.19
N PHE A 43 -42.00 -6.16 -0.15
CA PHE A 43 -42.88 -5.14 0.43
C PHE A 43 -43.12 -5.26 1.94
N SER A 44 -42.62 -6.32 2.57
CA SER A 44 -42.72 -6.55 4.01
C SER A 44 -41.77 -5.67 4.82
N ILE A 45 -40.63 -5.24 4.25
CA ILE A 45 -39.64 -4.41 4.97
C ILE A 45 -39.92 -2.91 4.75
N LEU A 46 -39.86 -2.48 3.50
CA LEU A 46 -40.10 -1.09 3.11
C LEU A 46 -41.40 -0.99 2.29
N PRO A 47 -42.26 0.01 2.54
CA PRO A 47 -42.17 1.09 3.54
C PRO A 47 -42.50 0.78 5.04
N PRO A 48 -43.10 -0.35 5.48
CA PRO A 48 -43.66 -0.46 6.83
C PRO A 48 -42.72 -0.15 8.00
N PHE A 49 -41.43 -0.50 7.88
CA PHE A 49 -40.44 -0.30 8.94
C PHE A 49 -39.60 0.97 8.77
N PHE A 50 -39.90 1.81 7.78
CA PHE A 50 -39.05 2.95 7.46
C PHE A 50 -38.87 3.94 8.63
N GLU A 51 -39.96 4.28 9.33
CA GLU A 51 -39.88 5.14 10.52
C GLU A 51 -39.17 4.48 11.70
N VAL A 52 -39.24 3.15 11.80
CA VAL A 52 -38.50 2.37 12.80
C VAL A 52 -37.00 2.48 12.53
N PHE A 53 -36.58 2.33 11.27
CA PHE A 53 -35.19 2.52 10.88
C PHE A 53 -34.73 3.96 11.08
N ARG A 54 -35.53 4.96 10.72
CA ARG A 54 -35.20 6.37 10.96
C ARG A 54 -35.02 6.68 12.45
N HIS A 55 -35.84 6.07 13.30
CA HIS A 55 -35.73 6.23 14.75
C HIS A 55 -34.44 5.62 15.28
N HIS A 56 -34.23 4.33 15.04
CA HIS A 56 -33.08 3.59 15.58
C HIS A 56 -31.76 4.04 14.98
N LEU A 57 -31.71 4.25 13.65
CA LEU A 57 -30.52 4.72 12.97
C LEU A 57 -30.30 6.22 13.13
N SER A 58 -31.09 6.98 13.89
CA SER A 58 -30.85 8.42 14.09
C SER A 58 -29.39 8.71 14.50
N THR A 59 -28.80 9.81 13.98
CA THR A 59 -27.44 10.22 14.36
C THR A 59 -27.29 10.55 15.84
N ALA A 60 -28.40 10.89 16.51
CA ALA A 60 -28.43 11.09 17.95
C ALA A 60 -28.18 9.81 18.76
N ASN A 61 -28.31 8.63 18.14
CA ASN A 61 -28.07 7.33 18.78
C ASN A 61 -26.65 6.82 18.56
N ILE A 62 -25.81 7.54 17.80
CA ILE A 62 -24.40 7.18 17.61
C ILE A 62 -23.69 7.34 18.97
N PRO A 63 -23.09 6.28 19.52
CA PRO A 63 -22.39 6.35 20.80
C PRO A 63 -21.24 7.36 20.73
N SER A 64 -21.06 8.14 21.80
CA SER A 64 -19.77 8.80 22.02
C SER A 64 -18.70 7.77 22.38
N ASP A 65 -17.43 8.05 22.12
CA ASP A 65 -16.29 7.13 22.35
C ASP A 65 -16.25 6.51 23.77
N ASP A 66 -16.88 7.15 24.76
CA ASP A 66 -16.92 6.68 26.16
C ASP A 66 -18.15 5.82 26.53
N ASP A 67 -19.12 5.66 25.63
CA ASP A 67 -20.42 5.04 25.96
C ASP A 67 -20.54 3.62 25.42
N TYR A 68 -20.54 2.63 26.32
CA TYR A 68 -20.82 1.23 25.98
C TYR A 68 -22.31 1.05 25.73
N ASN A 69 -22.75 1.45 24.54
CA ASN A 69 -24.17 1.44 24.20
C ASN A 69 -24.70 0.01 24.05
N THR A 70 -25.72 -0.34 24.85
CA THR A 70 -26.36 -1.66 24.86
C THR A 70 -27.13 -1.98 23.58
N ASP A 71 -27.41 -0.98 22.75
CA ASP A 71 -28.31 -1.12 21.62
C ASP A 71 -27.59 -1.38 20.30
N LEU A 72 -26.26 -1.48 20.29
CA LEU A 72 -25.48 -1.73 19.08
C LEU A 72 -25.94 -2.97 18.27
N PRO A 73 -26.33 -4.11 18.89
CA PRO A 73 -26.90 -5.24 18.16
C PRO A 73 -28.19 -4.90 17.43
N LEU A 74 -29.06 -4.06 18.03
CA LEU A 74 -30.29 -3.61 17.40
C LEU A 74 -29.99 -2.65 16.25
N ILE A 75 -29.04 -1.73 16.42
CA ILE A 75 -28.59 -0.85 15.33
C ILE A 75 -28.06 -1.67 14.17
N HIS A 76 -27.23 -2.70 14.42
CA HIS A 76 -26.75 -3.60 13.38
C HIS A 76 -27.92 -4.27 12.65
N ALA A 77 -28.86 -4.84 13.40
CA ALA A 77 -30.04 -5.49 12.83
C ALA A 77 -30.90 -4.50 12.00
N CYS A 78 -31.10 -3.28 12.48
CA CYS A 78 -31.77 -2.21 11.73
C CYS A 78 -31.02 -1.87 10.44
N PHE A 79 -29.70 -1.76 10.50
CA PHE A 79 -28.86 -1.44 9.35
C PHE A 79 -28.93 -2.55 8.28
N ILE A 80 -28.87 -3.82 8.69
CA ILE A 80 -29.00 -5.00 7.81
C ILE A 80 -30.39 -5.09 7.20
N ALA A 81 -31.44 -4.98 8.03
CA ALA A 81 -32.81 -5.06 7.56
C ALA A 81 -33.12 -3.92 6.58
N PHE A 82 -32.64 -2.70 6.87
CA PHE A 82 -32.71 -1.58 5.93
C PHE A 82 -32.00 -1.91 4.61
N ALA A 83 -30.77 -2.42 4.69
CA ALA A 83 -29.99 -2.84 3.52
C ALA A 83 -30.67 -3.89 2.66
N LYS A 84 -31.37 -4.85 3.26
CA LYS A 84 -32.13 -5.87 2.53
C LYS A 84 -33.37 -5.30 1.87
N GLY A 85 -33.99 -4.27 2.45
CA GLY A 85 -35.19 -3.63 1.87
C GLY A 85 -34.93 -2.72 0.67
N VAL A 86 -33.72 -2.14 0.54
CA VAL A 86 -33.40 -1.17 -0.54
C VAL A 86 -33.36 -1.82 -1.95
N PRO A 87 -32.68 -2.96 -2.20
CA PRO A 87 -32.56 -3.55 -3.55
C PRO A 87 -33.92 -3.90 -4.15
N ASP A 88 -34.82 -4.38 -3.31
CA ASP A 88 -36.17 -4.76 -3.68
C ASP A 88 -36.98 -3.59 -4.27
N MET A 89 -36.66 -2.36 -3.86
CA MET A 89 -37.30 -1.15 -4.39
C MET A 89 -36.80 -0.78 -5.80
N TYR A 90 -35.61 -1.22 -6.19
CA TYR A 90 -34.96 -0.83 -7.45
C TYR A 90 -35.50 -1.61 -8.66
N GLY A 91 -36.02 -2.83 -8.43
CA GLY A 91 -36.52 -3.71 -9.49
C GLY A 91 -37.95 -3.42 -9.96
N GLU A 92 -38.73 -2.66 -9.19
CA GLU A 92 -40.14 -2.45 -9.48
C GLU A 92 -40.41 -1.15 -10.23
N LYS A 93 -41.05 -1.26 -11.40
CA LYS A 93 -41.53 -0.12 -12.21
C LYS A 93 -42.54 0.79 -11.50
N HIS A 94 -42.95 0.45 -10.28
CA HIS A 94 -43.96 1.16 -9.49
C HIS A 94 -43.45 1.61 -8.11
N SER A 95 -42.15 1.50 -7.82
CA SER A 95 -41.60 2.16 -6.65
C SER A 95 -41.93 3.66 -6.73
N THR A 96 -42.61 4.16 -5.69
CA THR A 96 -43.04 5.54 -5.67
C THR A 96 -41.80 6.40 -5.51
N THR A 97 -41.61 7.37 -6.43
CA THR A 97 -40.52 8.35 -6.36
C THR A 97 -40.39 9.01 -4.99
N GLU A 98 -41.49 9.08 -4.22
CA GLU A 98 -41.51 9.56 -2.84
C GLU A 98 -40.76 8.67 -1.86
N LEU A 99 -40.91 7.34 -1.90
CA LEU A 99 -40.19 6.45 -0.99
C LEU A 99 -38.67 6.51 -1.23
N TRP A 100 -38.25 6.72 -2.48
CA TRP A 100 -36.84 6.90 -2.78
C TRP A 100 -36.30 8.23 -2.23
N LYS A 101 -37.09 9.31 -2.26
CA LYS A 101 -36.72 10.57 -1.58
C LYS A 101 -36.59 10.36 -0.08
N ASP A 102 -37.48 9.55 0.52
CA ASP A 102 -37.39 9.21 1.93
C ASP A 102 -36.09 8.44 2.23
N ILE A 103 -35.75 7.41 1.45
CA ILE A 103 -34.47 6.68 1.57
C ILE A 103 -33.27 7.64 1.45
N LEU A 104 -33.28 8.52 0.44
CA LEU A 104 -32.21 9.51 0.26
C LEU A 104 -32.14 10.52 1.41
N SER A 105 -33.26 10.82 2.09
CA SER A 105 -33.25 11.67 3.29
C SER A 105 -32.49 11.03 4.46
N MET A 106 -32.23 9.73 4.42
CA MET A 106 -31.39 9.03 5.40
C MET A 106 -29.90 8.98 5.02
N THR A 107 -29.48 9.61 3.93
CA THR A 107 -28.07 9.58 3.47
C THR A 107 -27.09 9.97 4.56
N ASP A 108 -27.24 11.15 5.16
CA ASP A 108 -26.33 11.65 6.20
C ASP A 108 -26.29 10.72 7.42
N THR A 109 -27.44 10.17 7.76
CA THR A 109 -27.62 9.20 8.84
C THR A 109 -26.85 7.90 8.58
N ILE A 110 -27.01 7.33 7.39
CA ILE A 110 -26.32 6.11 6.96
C ILE A 110 -24.82 6.34 6.89
N LEU A 111 -24.38 7.48 6.35
CA LEU A 111 -22.96 7.85 6.29
C LEU A 111 -22.36 8.02 7.68
N SER A 112 -23.08 8.63 8.61
CA SER A 112 -22.61 8.83 10.00
C SER A 112 -22.43 7.49 10.72
N TRP A 113 -23.40 6.57 10.62
CA TRP A 113 -23.26 5.22 11.19
C TRP A 113 -22.18 4.40 10.50
N THR A 114 -22.10 4.51 9.17
CA THR A 114 -21.02 3.89 8.41
C THR A 114 -19.67 4.37 8.95
N HIS A 115 -19.47 5.68 9.09
CA HIS A 115 -18.26 6.25 9.65
C HIS A 115 -17.98 5.74 11.06
N TYR A 116 -18.98 5.72 11.94
CA TYR A 116 -18.87 5.16 13.28
C TYR A 116 -18.40 3.70 13.25
N PHE A 117 -19.00 2.86 12.40
CA PHE A 117 -18.56 1.48 12.25
C PHE A 117 -17.11 1.44 11.77
N PHE A 118 -16.76 2.13 10.68
CA PHE A 118 -15.39 2.25 10.16
C PHE A 118 -14.37 2.72 11.21
N GLN A 119 -14.74 3.66 12.08
CA GLN A 119 -13.90 4.11 13.20
C GLN A 119 -13.81 3.08 14.32
N SER A 120 -14.90 2.40 14.65
CA SER A 120 -14.91 1.33 15.66
C SER A 120 -14.05 0.13 15.26
N PHE A 121 -13.73 0.00 13.96
CA PHE A 121 -12.73 -0.95 13.49
C PHE A 121 -11.30 -0.58 13.87
N ASP A 122 -11.03 0.53 14.60
CA ASP A 122 -9.71 1.11 14.84
C ASP A 122 -8.62 0.02 14.87
N ILE A 123 -8.03 -0.10 13.68
CA ILE A 123 -7.18 -1.19 13.26
C ILE A 123 -5.87 -1.15 14.07
N SER A 124 -5.56 0.01 14.65
CA SER A 124 -4.33 0.28 15.35
C SER A 124 -4.29 -0.31 16.77
N ILE A 125 -5.44 -0.59 17.41
CA ILE A 125 -5.50 -0.93 18.84
C ILE A 125 -5.79 -2.42 19.10
N SER A 126 -6.51 -3.12 18.22
CA SER A 126 -7.17 -4.39 18.60
C SER A 126 -6.53 -5.69 18.06
N LEU A 127 -5.64 -5.63 17.07
CA LEU A 127 -5.31 -6.81 16.25
C LEU A 127 -3.91 -7.40 16.42
N GLU A 128 -2.97 -6.73 17.09
CA GLU A 128 -1.64 -7.32 17.32
C GLU A 128 -1.62 -8.34 18.47
N ASP A 129 -2.57 -8.27 19.42
CA ASP A 129 -2.51 -9.05 20.66
C ASP A 129 -3.68 -10.02 20.91
N ASN A 130 -4.75 -10.03 20.08
CA ASN A 130 -5.91 -10.87 20.35
C ASN A 130 -6.41 -11.66 19.12
N PRO A 131 -6.00 -12.94 18.95
CA PRO A 131 -6.46 -13.80 17.86
C PRO A 131 -7.94 -14.24 17.98
N ASP A 132 -8.62 -13.94 19.10
CA ASP A 132 -9.99 -14.41 19.39
C ASP A 132 -11.10 -13.38 19.07
N ILE A 133 -10.83 -12.27 18.36
CA ILE A 133 -11.89 -11.32 17.89
C ILE A 133 -12.64 -11.90 16.66
N GLY A 134 -12.86 -13.21 16.64
CA GLY A 134 -13.34 -14.00 15.49
C GLY A 134 -14.83 -13.86 15.15
N GLY A 135 -15.42 -12.66 15.18
CA GLY A 135 -16.82 -12.54 14.74
C GLY A 135 -17.35 -11.14 14.45
N ILE A 136 -16.84 -10.11 15.13
CA ILE A 136 -17.36 -8.75 14.97
C ILE A 136 -16.97 -8.11 13.63
N PRO A 137 -15.73 -8.29 13.11
CA PRO A 137 -15.33 -7.58 11.90
C PRO A 137 -16.11 -8.00 10.65
N ASP A 138 -16.30 -9.31 10.47
CA ASP A 138 -16.98 -9.85 9.30
C ASP A 138 -18.49 -9.57 9.33
N GLN A 139 -19.13 -9.54 10.51
CA GLN A 139 -20.53 -9.17 10.61
C GLN A 139 -20.75 -7.72 10.18
N ASN A 140 -20.05 -6.75 10.77
CA ASN A 140 -20.24 -5.34 10.40
C ASN A 140 -19.97 -5.06 8.91
N LEU A 141 -18.94 -5.70 8.34
CA LEU A 141 -18.58 -5.57 6.93
C LEU A 141 -19.61 -6.18 5.99
N SER A 142 -20.08 -7.39 6.29
CA SER A 142 -21.14 -8.06 5.52
C SER A 142 -22.47 -7.30 5.56
N CYS A 143 -22.64 -6.37 6.49
CA CYS A 143 -23.83 -5.51 6.57
C CYS A 143 -23.65 -4.21 5.79
N ILE A 144 -22.51 -3.53 5.99
CA ILE A 144 -22.26 -2.19 5.46
C ILE A 144 -21.98 -2.24 3.96
N ALA A 145 -21.17 -3.20 3.51
CA ALA A 145 -20.76 -3.25 2.12
C ALA A 145 -21.95 -3.49 1.17
N PRO A 146 -22.88 -4.43 1.40
CA PRO A 146 -24.05 -4.60 0.53
C PRO A 146 -25.02 -3.41 0.56
N LEU A 147 -25.20 -2.76 1.72
CA LEU A 147 -26.03 -1.55 1.82
C LEU A 147 -25.47 -0.45 0.92
N LEU A 148 -24.20 -0.12 1.12
CA LEU A 148 -23.53 0.91 0.35
C LEU A 148 -23.53 0.56 -1.13
N LEU A 149 -23.23 -0.70 -1.48
CA LEU A 149 -23.27 -1.17 -2.87
C LEU A 149 -24.64 -0.93 -3.52
N THR A 150 -25.72 -1.14 -2.77
CA THR A 150 -27.09 -0.93 -3.24
C THR A 150 -27.42 0.55 -3.37
N LEU A 151 -27.13 1.35 -2.33
CA LEU A 151 -27.40 2.78 -2.34
C LEU A 151 -26.59 3.51 -3.41
N MET A 152 -25.38 3.03 -3.71
CA MET A 152 -24.52 3.54 -4.76
C MET A 152 -25.04 3.30 -6.19
N GLN A 153 -26.08 2.49 -6.37
CA GLN A 153 -26.81 2.44 -7.65
C GLN A 153 -27.55 3.76 -7.93
N ASN A 154 -27.69 4.63 -6.93
CA ASN A 154 -28.23 5.96 -7.09
C ASN A 154 -27.13 7.03 -7.18
N ASP A 155 -27.17 7.80 -8.26
CA ASP A 155 -26.19 8.85 -8.56
C ASP A 155 -26.05 9.92 -7.46
N GLN A 156 -27.14 10.29 -6.77
CA GLN A 156 -27.12 11.33 -5.73
C GLN A 156 -26.41 10.85 -4.46
N PHE A 157 -26.70 9.62 -4.02
CA PHE A 157 -26.02 9.02 -2.87
C PHE A 157 -24.53 8.80 -3.19
N CYS A 158 -24.23 8.32 -4.40
CA CYS A 158 -22.86 8.11 -4.85
C CYS A 158 -22.07 9.43 -4.91
N PHE A 159 -22.70 10.51 -5.37
CA PHE A 159 -22.11 11.85 -5.35
C PHE A 159 -21.88 12.37 -3.92
N ALA A 160 -22.82 12.14 -2.99
CA ALA A 160 -22.65 12.51 -1.59
C ALA A 160 -21.47 11.75 -0.94
N LEU A 161 -21.38 10.44 -1.16
CA LEU A 161 -20.23 9.62 -0.75
C LEU A 161 -18.91 10.16 -1.32
N TYR A 162 -18.91 10.60 -2.57
CA TYR A 162 -17.72 11.11 -3.24
C TYR A 162 -17.22 12.43 -2.63
N LEU A 163 -18.12 13.25 -2.10
CA LEU A 163 -17.77 14.50 -1.43
C LEU A 163 -17.18 14.31 -0.03
N GLU A 164 -17.13 13.08 0.47
CA GLU A 164 -16.59 12.72 1.79
C GLU A 164 -15.21 12.04 1.68
N PRO A 165 -14.11 12.81 1.55
CA PRO A 165 -12.77 12.26 1.33
C PRO A 165 -12.29 11.35 2.47
N HIS A 166 -12.69 11.63 3.71
CA HIS A 166 -12.36 10.79 4.87
C HIS A 166 -13.03 9.42 4.81
N PHE A 167 -14.26 9.34 4.27
CA PHE A 167 -14.93 8.06 4.07
C PHE A 167 -14.17 7.22 3.04
N ILE A 168 -13.82 7.80 1.89
CA ILE A 168 -13.04 7.13 0.85
C ILE A 168 -11.70 6.64 1.45
N GLU A 169 -10.99 7.50 2.17
CA GLU A 169 -9.74 7.13 2.85
C GLU A 169 -9.94 5.95 3.81
N ASN A 170 -10.99 5.96 4.63
CA ASN A 170 -11.31 4.88 5.57
C ASN A 170 -11.66 3.56 4.88
N VAL A 171 -12.45 3.61 3.80
CA VAL A 171 -12.75 2.41 3.00
C VAL A 171 -11.48 1.83 2.40
N ILE A 172 -10.62 2.67 1.83
CA ILE A 172 -9.35 2.23 1.25
C ILE A 172 -8.44 1.64 2.33
N ARG A 173 -8.33 2.29 3.49
CA ARG A 173 -7.52 1.80 4.62
C ARG A 173 -8.02 0.46 5.14
N LEU A 174 -9.33 0.34 5.38
CA LEU A 174 -9.93 -0.90 5.85
C LEU A 174 -9.72 -2.00 4.81
N TRP A 175 -9.94 -1.68 3.55
CA TRP A 175 -9.72 -2.64 2.49
C TRP A 175 -8.27 -3.09 2.35
N LEU A 176 -7.31 -2.16 2.36
CA LEU A 176 -5.88 -2.45 2.38
C LEU A 176 -5.57 -3.38 3.55
N HIS A 177 -6.11 -3.09 4.72
CA HIS A 177 -5.90 -3.92 5.89
C HIS A 177 -6.46 -5.34 5.73
N LEU A 178 -7.71 -5.47 5.27
CA LEU A 178 -8.34 -6.78 5.08
C LEU A 178 -7.61 -7.61 4.03
N THR A 179 -7.20 -6.94 2.95
CA THR A 179 -6.39 -7.50 1.89
C THR A 179 -5.09 -8.05 2.44
N LEU A 180 -4.35 -7.22 3.19
CA LEU A 180 -3.04 -7.54 3.78
C LEU A 180 -3.12 -8.62 4.88
N ARG A 181 -4.32 -8.97 5.34
CA ARG A 181 -4.56 -10.00 6.35
C ARG A 181 -5.33 -11.20 5.79
N ARG A 182 -5.70 -11.16 4.50
CA ARG A 182 -6.44 -12.20 3.77
C ARG A 182 -7.80 -12.55 4.37
N TYR A 183 -8.53 -11.57 4.89
CA TYR A 183 -9.89 -11.81 5.36
C TYR A 183 -10.84 -12.09 4.18
N GLN A 184 -11.84 -12.95 4.40
CA GLN A 184 -12.82 -13.30 3.38
C GLN A 184 -13.72 -12.11 2.99
N SER A 185 -13.97 -11.21 3.95
CA SER A 185 -14.66 -9.92 3.76
C SER A 185 -13.97 -8.95 2.79
N THR A 186 -12.74 -9.27 2.33
CA THR A 186 -12.08 -8.52 1.25
C THR A 186 -12.93 -8.48 -0.03
N TYR A 187 -13.73 -9.51 -0.32
CA TYR A 187 -14.60 -9.53 -1.51
C TYR A 187 -15.74 -8.51 -1.46
N GLU A 188 -16.28 -8.27 -0.27
CA GLU A 188 -17.42 -7.36 -0.08
C GLU A 188 -16.95 -5.90 -0.17
N ILE A 189 -15.81 -5.59 0.47
CA ILE A 189 -15.19 -4.27 0.29
C ILE A 189 -14.65 -4.11 -1.13
N TRP A 190 -14.18 -5.18 -1.77
CA TRP A 190 -13.79 -5.13 -3.18
C TRP A 190 -14.95 -4.71 -4.08
N ALA A 191 -16.15 -5.25 -3.87
CA ALA A 191 -17.35 -4.85 -4.61
C ALA A 191 -17.73 -3.39 -4.33
N LEU A 192 -17.65 -2.96 -3.07
CA LEU A 192 -17.88 -1.57 -2.67
C LEU A 192 -16.89 -0.62 -3.37
N MET A 193 -15.61 -0.97 -3.33
CA MET A 193 -14.57 -0.26 -4.06
C MET A 193 -14.91 -0.26 -5.54
N ALA A 194 -15.16 -1.40 -6.19
CA ALA A 194 -15.49 -1.48 -7.61
C ALA A 194 -16.61 -0.51 -8.03
N THR A 195 -17.63 -0.34 -7.19
CA THR A 195 -18.72 0.62 -7.45
C THR A 195 -18.28 2.07 -7.24
N LEU A 196 -17.53 2.39 -6.17
CA LEU A 196 -16.92 3.72 -5.95
C LEU A 196 -16.04 4.09 -7.14
N THR A 197 -15.35 3.08 -7.65
CA THR A 197 -14.43 3.16 -8.76
C THR A 197 -15.16 3.33 -10.11
N SER A 198 -16.41 2.89 -10.26
CA SER A 198 -17.15 3.05 -11.52
C SER A 198 -17.65 4.47 -11.80
N PHE A 199 -17.77 5.30 -10.75
CA PHE A 199 -18.30 6.67 -10.83
C PHE A 199 -17.25 7.73 -11.16
N ASP A 200 -16.00 7.50 -10.78
CA ASP A 200 -14.88 8.33 -11.16
C ASP A 200 -13.88 7.45 -11.92
N GLU A 201 -13.61 7.76 -13.18
CA GLU A 201 -12.60 7.05 -13.97
C GLU A 201 -11.23 7.02 -13.27
N ARG A 202 -10.94 8.01 -12.42
CA ARG A 202 -9.77 8.02 -11.55
C ARG A 202 -9.87 6.91 -10.51
N ILE A 203 -10.99 6.81 -9.79
CA ILE A 203 -11.15 5.79 -8.75
C ILE A 203 -11.27 4.39 -9.36
N LYS A 204 -11.69 4.20 -10.64
CA LYS A 204 -11.79 2.90 -11.38
C LYS A 204 -10.61 1.94 -11.15
N GLU A 205 -9.45 2.53 -10.94
CA GLU A 205 -8.16 1.88 -10.76
C GLU A 205 -7.96 1.32 -9.35
N MET A 206 -8.74 1.81 -8.39
CA MET A 206 -8.63 1.44 -6.99
C MET A 206 -9.10 0.05 -6.68
N SER A 207 -10.09 -0.55 -7.34
CA SER A 207 -10.66 -1.87 -6.94
C SER A 207 -9.67 -3.04 -7.06
N GLU A 208 -8.44 -2.85 -7.50
CA GLU A 208 -7.50 -3.94 -7.76
C GLU A 208 -6.49 -4.23 -6.61
N ILE A 209 -6.64 -3.70 -5.38
CA ILE A 209 -5.64 -3.78 -4.26
C ILE A 209 -5.69 -5.13 -3.56
N GLY A 210 -6.89 -5.69 -3.34
CA GLY A 210 -7.19 -7.04 -2.83
C GLY A 210 -6.35 -8.16 -3.42
N VAL A 211 -5.85 -7.85 -4.61
CA VAL A 211 -5.20 -8.72 -5.55
C VAL A 211 -3.68 -8.72 -5.31
N ILE A 212 -3.08 -7.63 -4.82
CA ILE A 212 -1.62 -7.46 -4.64
C ILE A 212 -1.04 -8.47 -3.64
N GLU A 213 -1.66 -8.62 -2.46
CA GLU A 213 -1.10 -9.50 -1.42
C GLU A 213 -1.42 -10.98 -1.68
N ALA A 214 -2.64 -11.30 -2.12
CA ALA A 214 -2.99 -12.66 -2.56
C ALA A 214 -2.06 -13.13 -3.71
N GLN A 215 -1.67 -12.22 -4.61
CA GLN A 215 -0.75 -12.51 -5.71
C GLN A 215 0.73 -12.47 -5.35
N SER A 216 1.10 -11.85 -4.22
CA SER A 216 2.48 -11.89 -3.74
C SER A 216 2.97 -13.32 -3.48
N HIS A 217 2.05 -14.22 -3.14
CA HIS A 217 2.37 -15.61 -2.83
C HIS A 217 2.13 -16.58 -3.98
N GLN A 218 1.10 -16.38 -4.81
CA GLN A 218 0.84 -17.17 -6.02
C GLN A 218 0.12 -16.33 -7.09
N PRO A 219 0.84 -15.54 -7.90
CA PRO A 219 0.24 -14.85 -9.03
C PRO A 219 -0.21 -15.90 -10.05
N GLN A 220 -1.51 -15.96 -10.32
CA GLN A 220 -2.06 -16.98 -11.22
C GLN A 220 -1.88 -16.59 -12.69
N LYS A 221 -1.89 -15.29 -13.02
CA LYS A 221 -1.78 -14.77 -14.39
C LYS A 221 -0.91 -13.51 -14.45
N TYR A 222 -0.68 -12.97 -15.65
CA TYR A 222 0.06 -11.69 -15.82
C TYR A 222 -0.84 -10.46 -15.67
N ILE A 223 -2.15 -10.62 -15.88
CA ILE A 223 -3.14 -9.53 -15.82
C ILE A 223 -3.23 -8.94 -14.41
N ASP A 224 -3.26 -9.82 -13.44
CA ASP A 224 -2.91 -9.71 -12.03
C ASP A 224 -1.84 -8.63 -11.72
N TYR A 225 -0.65 -8.73 -12.32
CA TYR A 225 0.43 -7.76 -12.11
C TYR A 225 0.15 -6.39 -12.77
N ALA A 226 -0.57 -6.37 -13.90
CA ALA A 226 -0.92 -5.14 -14.58
C ALA A 226 -1.91 -4.33 -13.75
N SER A 227 -2.96 -4.99 -13.27
CA SER A 227 -3.96 -4.43 -12.37
C SER A 227 -3.32 -3.91 -11.08
N SER A 228 -2.55 -4.77 -10.41
CA SER A 228 -1.79 -4.40 -9.21
C SER A 228 -0.85 -3.21 -9.42
N GLY A 229 -0.11 -3.19 -10.53
CA GLY A 229 0.79 -2.10 -10.84
C GLY A 229 0.06 -0.78 -11.08
N LYS A 230 -1.02 -0.82 -11.89
CA LYS A 230 -1.83 0.35 -12.26
C LYS A 230 -2.33 1.07 -11.02
N LEU A 231 -2.91 0.29 -10.15
CA LEU A 231 -3.37 0.72 -8.85
C LEU A 231 -2.28 1.31 -7.96
N LEU A 232 -1.11 0.65 -7.88
CA LEU A 232 -0.02 1.18 -7.08
C LEU A 232 0.37 2.58 -7.56
N VAL A 233 0.41 2.80 -8.88
CA VAL A 233 0.60 4.13 -9.47
C VAL A 233 -0.54 5.08 -9.08
N PHE A 234 -1.80 4.65 -9.17
CA PHE A 234 -2.94 5.45 -8.73
C PHE A 234 -2.79 5.92 -7.27
N CYS A 235 -2.46 5.01 -6.35
CA CYS A 235 -2.27 5.35 -4.94
C CYS A 235 -1.14 6.38 -4.73
N THR A 236 -0.12 6.42 -5.59
CA THR A 236 0.91 7.47 -5.54
C THR A 236 0.42 8.84 -5.97
N LEU A 237 -0.65 8.91 -6.78
CA LEU A 237 -1.13 10.15 -7.38
C LEU A 237 -2.23 10.83 -6.56
N VAL A 238 -2.95 10.08 -5.74
CA VAL A 238 -4.20 10.58 -5.13
C VAL A 238 -4.08 10.85 -3.64
N LEU A 239 -3.28 10.08 -2.87
CA LEU A 239 -3.27 10.17 -1.41
C LEU A 239 -1.88 9.93 -0.81
N ASP A 240 -1.16 11.00 -0.44
CA ASP A 240 0.18 10.94 0.17
C ASP A 240 0.22 10.02 1.42
N ASN A 241 -0.80 10.07 2.27
CA ASN A 241 -0.89 9.24 3.48
C ASN A 241 -0.99 7.74 3.15
N ILE A 242 -1.71 7.39 2.08
CA ILE A 242 -1.87 5.99 1.66
C ILE A 242 -0.58 5.50 1.00
N PHE A 243 0.08 6.37 0.25
CA PHE A 243 1.36 6.06 -0.36
C PHE A 243 2.40 5.63 0.69
N ASP A 244 2.55 6.40 1.77
CA ASP A 244 3.48 6.06 2.86
C ASP A 244 3.10 4.74 3.55
N CYS A 245 1.81 4.49 3.77
CA CYS A 245 1.30 3.23 4.30
C CYS A 245 1.66 2.03 3.38
N ILE A 246 1.45 2.17 2.07
CA ILE A 246 1.75 1.10 1.11
C ILE A 246 3.26 0.83 1.06
N VAL A 247 4.09 1.88 1.06
CA VAL A 247 5.55 1.77 1.11
C VAL A 247 6.00 1.04 2.39
N ALA A 248 5.42 1.39 3.55
CA ALA A 248 5.71 0.73 4.82
C ALA A 248 5.40 -0.77 4.79
N GLN A 249 4.48 -1.21 3.93
CA GLN A 249 4.09 -2.61 3.74
C GLN A 249 4.94 -3.36 2.69
N LYS A 250 6.17 -2.90 2.43
CA LYS A 250 7.14 -3.56 1.51
C LYS A 250 6.64 -3.69 0.07
N SER A 251 5.77 -2.78 -0.36
CA SER A 251 5.31 -2.73 -1.75
C SER A 251 6.46 -2.63 -2.76
N ILE A 252 7.54 -1.92 -2.40
CA ILE A 252 8.72 -1.74 -3.27
C ILE A 252 9.41 -3.08 -3.53
N MET A 253 9.65 -3.86 -2.47
CA MET A 253 10.17 -5.21 -2.57
C MET A 253 9.28 -6.06 -3.50
N TRP A 254 7.97 -6.02 -3.26
CA TRP A 254 6.99 -6.77 -4.04
C TRP A 254 7.04 -6.39 -5.52
N SER A 255 7.00 -5.08 -5.83
CA SER A 255 7.06 -4.57 -7.20
C SER A 255 8.35 -4.96 -7.91
N CYS A 256 9.51 -4.87 -7.24
CA CYS A 256 10.78 -5.32 -7.81
C CYS A 256 10.77 -6.82 -8.13
N CYS A 257 10.18 -7.64 -7.26
CA CYS A 257 10.03 -9.08 -7.48
C CYS A 257 9.07 -9.38 -8.65
N ALA A 258 7.97 -8.63 -8.75
CA ALA A 258 7.02 -8.71 -9.85
C ALA A 258 7.66 -8.36 -11.19
N ILE A 259 8.38 -7.23 -11.28
CA ILE A 259 9.13 -6.81 -12.47
C ILE A 259 10.10 -7.92 -12.88
N ARG A 260 10.89 -8.44 -11.94
CA ARG A 260 11.84 -9.53 -12.20
C ARG A 260 11.14 -10.77 -12.74
N THR A 261 9.99 -11.13 -12.17
CA THR A 261 9.20 -12.29 -12.61
C THR A 261 8.70 -12.11 -14.05
N LEU A 262 8.16 -10.93 -14.37
CA LEU A 262 7.66 -10.58 -15.71
C LEU A 262 8.75 -10.69 -16.79
N VAL A 263 10.02 -10.41 -16.47
CA VAL A 263 11.16 -10.46 -17.42
C VAL A 263 12.04 -11.72 -17.31
N SER A 264 11.86 -12.56 -16.29
CA SER A 264 12.72 -13.72 -16.00
C SER A 264 12.73 -14.81 -17.09
N LYS A 265 11.67 -14.89 -17.90
CA LYS A 265 11.55 -15.82 -19.04
C LYS A 265 11.50 -15.02 -20.34
N PRO A 266 12.66 -14.52 -20.83
CA PRO A 266 12.74 -13.81 -22.10
C PRO A 266 12.57 -14.82 -23.26
N LYS A 267 11.33 -15.24 -23.48
CA LYS A 267 10.92 -15.98 -24.67
C LYS A 267 9.98 -15.07 -25.45
N ARG A 268 9.95 -15.25 -26.77
CA ARG A 268 8.91 -14.64 -27.60
C ARG A 268 7.55 -15.09 -27.05
N CYS A 269 6.75 -14.13 -26.61
CA CYS A 269 5.41 -14.37 -26.12
C CYS A 269 4.40 -14.02 -27.20
N SER A 270 3.15 -14.47 -27.03
CA SER A 270 2.08 -14.06 -27.93
C SER A 270 1.91 -12.52 -27.85
N PRO A 271 1.45 -11.86 -28.93
CA PRO A 271 1.22 -10.41 -28.92
C PRO A 271 0.36 -9.92 -27.75
N SER A 272 -0.69 -10.67 -27.38
CA SER A 272 -1.56 -10.33 -26.25
C SER A 272 -0.85 -10.42 -24.90
N GLU A 273 -0.07 -11.48 -24.69
CA GLU A 273 0.72 -11.66 -23.47
C GLU A 273 1.83 -10.60 -23.35
N ALA A 274 2.52 -10.30 -24.45
CA ALA A 274 3.54 -9.26 -24.52
C ALA A 274 2.97 -7.90 -24.08
N ARG A 275 1.77 -7.56 -24.57
CA ARG A 275 1.07 -6.31 -24.24
C ARG A 275 0.71 -6.23 -22.76
N ILE A 276 0.13 -7.29 -22.18
CA ILE A 276 -0.25 -7.32 -20.77
C ILE A 276 0.99 -7.16 -19.87
N ARG A 277 2.08 -7.89 -20.18
CA ARG A 277 3.33 -7.73 -19.45
C ARG A 277 3.92 -6.34 -19.58
N MET A 278 3.83 -5.71 -20.77
CA MET A 278 4.34 -4.36 -20.98
C MET A 278 3.61 -3.34 -20.11
N MET A 279 2.28 -3.41 -20.06
CA MET A 279 1.47 -2.54 -19.19
C MET A 279 1.84 -2.74 -17.72
N ALA A 280 1.96 -3.99 -17.27
CA ALA A 280 2.40 -4.29 -15.91
C ALA A 280 3.78 -3.71 -15.60
N LEU A 281 4.75 -3.88 -16.50
CA LEU A 281 6.08 -3.34 -16.34
C LEU A 281 6.09 -1.81 -16.28
N GLN A 282 5.31 -1.14 -17.14
CA GLN A 282 5.18 0.31 -17.12
C GLN A 282 4.65 0.80 -15.77
N HIS A 283 3.56 0.22 -15.29
CA HIS A 283 2.98 0.66 -14.03
C HIS A 283 3.87 0.33 -12.83
N LEU A 284 4.46 -0.87 -12.76
CA LEU A 284 5.35 -1.24 -11.66
C LEU A 284 6.63 -0.40 -11.64
N LEU A 285 7.20 -0.06 -12.80
CA LEU A 285 8.37 0.82 -12.88
C LEU A 285 8.02 2.27 -12.52
N GLY A 286 6.86 2.75 -12.99
CA GLY A 286 6.33 4.06 -12.60
C GLY A 286 6.10 4.14 -11.10
N TYR A 287 5.51 3.10 -10.51
CA TYR A 287 5.32 3.01 -9.07
C TYR A 287 6.64 3.01 -8.31
N VAL A 288 7.65 2.22 -8.72
CA VAL A 288 8.91 2.12 -7.97
C VAL A 288 9.76 3.38 -8.11
N SER A 289 9.67 4.11 -9.23
CA SER A 289 10.50 5.29 -9.47
C SER A 289 10.15 6.46 -8.54
N VAL A 290 8.87 6.71 -8.28
CA VAL A 290 8.37 7.81 -7.42
C VAL A 290 8.89 7.73 -5.96
N PRO A 291 8.66 6.64 -5.18
CA PRO A 291 9.16 6.49 -3.82
C PRO A 291 10.68 6.45 -3.76
N SER A 292 11.32 5.91 -4.80
CA SER A 292 12.78 5.84 -4.89
C SER A 292 13.43 7.20 -5.06
N GLN A 293 12.76 8.14 -5.75
CA GLN A 293 13.22 9.52 -5.88
C GLN A 293 12.97 10.33 -4.61
N SER A 294 11.86 10.04 -3.92
CA SER A 294 11.46 10.75 -2.70
C SER A 294 12.32 10.36 -1.49
N TYR A 295 12.65 9.06 -1.35
CA TYR A 295 13.35 8.56 -0.17
C TYR A 295 14.49 7.60 -0.53
N MET A 296 15.70 7.89 -0.05
CA MET A 296 16.89 7.05 -0.30
C MET A 296 16.70 5.60 0.20
N TYR A 297 16.01 5.41 1.34
CA TYR A 297 15.73 4.08 1.91
C TYR A 297 14.97 3.19 0.92
N ASN A 298 13.91 3.71 0.32
CA ASN A 298 13.08 3.05 -0.69
C ASN A 298 13.93 2.60 -1.88
N PHE A 299 14.82 3.46 -2.36
CA PHE A 299 15.72 3.09 -3.45
C PHE A 299 16.72 2.01 -3.04
N THR A 300 17.28 2.07 -1.83
CA THR A 300 18.18 1.00 -1.35
C THR A 300 17.48 -0.35 -1.23
N GLU A 301 16.21 -0.37 -0.80
CA GLU A 301 15.38 -1.58 -0.79
C GLU A 301 15.19 -2.10 -2.22
N ALA A 302 14.77 -1.25 -3.16
CA ALA A 302 14.58 -1.63 -4.55
C ALA A 302 15.85 -2.24 -5.18
N LEU A 303 17.03 -1.67 -4.86
CA LEU A 303 18.32 -2.21 -5.28
C LEU A 303 18.65 -3.56 -4.65
N ASP A 304 18.28 -3.80 -3.39
CA ASP A 304 18.45 -5.10 -2.74
C ASP A 304 17.56 -6.18 -3.40
N PHE A 305 16.46 -5.78 -4.03
CA PHE A 305 15.59 -6.64 -4.85
C PHE A 305 15.88 -6.57 -6.35
N HIS A 306 17.12 -6.26 -6.73
CA HIS A 306 17.64 -6.34 -8.11
C HIS A 306 16.91 -5.45 -9.12
N LEU A 307 16.48 -4.25 -8.71
CA LEU A 307 15.83 -3.31 -9.63
C LEU A 307 16.69 -3.03 -10.87
N LEU A 308 18.01 -2.78 -10.72
CA LEU A 308 18.88 -2.46 -11.86
C LEU A 308 19.02 -3.62 -12.84
N GLU A 309 19.24 -4.84 -12.35
CA GLU A 309 19.29 -6.00 -13.23
C GLU A 309 17.95 -6.20 -13.95
N SER A 310 16.83 -5.97 -13.26
CA SER A 310 15.48 -6.03 -13.84
C SER A 310 15.27 -4.98 -14.93
N VAL A 311 15.71 -3.73 -14.74
CA VAL A 311 15.67 -2.64 -15.75
C VAL A 311 16.39 -3.06 -17.04
N LEU A 312 17.58 -3.66 -16.94
CA LEU A 312 18.32 -4.14 -18.12
C LEU A 312 17.59 -5.31 -18.81
N MET A 313 16.94 -6.17 -18.03
CA MET A 313 16.14 -7.28 -18.54
C MET A 313 14.84 -6.80 -19.22
N VAL A 314 14.21 -5.72 -18.74
CA VAL A 314 13.06 -5.08 -19.40
C VAL A 314 13.45 -4.57 -20.78
N ASN A 315 14.58 -3.87 -20.90
CA ASN A 315 15.08 -3.40 -22.20
C ASN A 315 15.28 -4.57 -23.18
N HIS A 316 15.89 -5.67 -22.72
CA HIS A 316 16.04 -6.86 -23.55
C HIS A 316 14.71 -7.52 -23.92
N PHE A 317 13.76 -7.59 -22.97
CA PHE A 317 12.42 -8.11 -23.23
C PHE A 317 11.70 -7.32 -24.32
N ILE A 318 11.82 -5.98 -24.30
CA ILE A 318 11.28 -5.10 -25.35
C ILE A 318 11.91 -5.45 -26.70
N SER A 319 13.25 -5.50 -26.79
CA SER A 319 13.95 -5.82 -28.06
C SER A 319 13.58 -7.21 -28.61
N LEU A 320 13.38 -8.21 -27.76
CA LEU A 320 12.99 -9.56 -28.21
C LEU A 320 11.56 -9.64 -28.75
N ASN A 321 10.66 -8.78 -28.25
CA ASN A 321 9.24 -8.81 -28.57
C ASN A 321 8.79 -7.62 -29.42
N GLU A 322 9.71 -6.82 -29.97
CA GLU A 322 9.40 -5.66 -30.82
C GLU A 322 8.45 -6.03 -31.97
N GLY A 323 8.70 -7.14 -32.66
CA GLY A 323 7.83 -7.64 -33.72
C GLY A 323 6.46 -8.14 -33.24
N SER A 324 6.35 -8.65 -32.00
CA SER A 324 5.08 -9.10 -31.42
C SER A 324 4.26 -7.95 -30.85
N LEU A 325 4.90 -6.88 -30.38
CA LEU A 325 4.25 -5.70 -29.82
C LEU A 325 3.62 -4.85 -30.94
N GLY A 326 4.25 -4.82 -32.11
CA GLY A 326 3.83 -4.01 -33.26
C GLY A 326 4.46 -2.62 -33.24
N ALA A 327 4.76 -2.08 -34.42
CA ALA A 327 5.31 -0.73 -34.54
C ALA A 327 4.33 0.30 -33.95
N GLY A 328 4.81 1.13 -33.02
CA GLY A 328 4.00 2.17 -32.36
C GLY A 328 3.26 1.74 -31.10
N MET A 329 3.35 0.47 -30.68
CA MET A 329 2.66 -0.04 -29.49
C MET A 329 3.50 -0.03 -28.21
N ILE A 330 4.81 0.24 -28.31
CA ILE A 330 5.66 0.42 -27.12
C ILE A 330 5.51 1.88 -26.69
N PRO A 331 4.89 2.16 -25.53
CA PRO A 331 4.72 3.53 -25.07
C PRO A 331 6.10 4.17 -24.82
N PRO A 332 6.43 5.34 -25.40
CA PRO A 332 7.73 5.99 -25.19
C PRO A 332 8.10 6.15 -23.71
N VAL A 333 7.09 6.39 -22.88
CA VAL A 333 7.19 6.51 -21.41
C VAL A 333 7.92 5.34 -20.75
N ILE A 334 7.89 4.12 -21.31
CA ILE A 334 8.63 3.01 -20.70
C ILE A 334 10.14 3.26 -20.75
N PHE A 335 10.66 3.82 -21.84
CA PHE A 335 12.09 4.11 -21.97
C PHE A 335 12.48 5.26 -21.06
N ASP A 336 11.62 6.27 -20.93
CA ASP A 336 11.83 7.38 -20.01
C ASP A 336 11.87 6.90 -18.55
N LEU A 337 11.00 5.95 -18.18
CA LEU A 337 11.03 5.31 -16.86
C LEU A 337 12.33 4.52 -16.63
N LEU A 338 12.78 3.73 -17.61
CA LEU A 338 14.04 2.97 -17.50
C LEU A 338 15.25 3.89 -17.36
N VAL A 339 15.31 4.96 -18.17
CA VAL A 339 16.37 5.98 -18.09
C VAL A 339 16.30 6.72 -16.76
N GLY A 340 15.11 7.13 -16.32
CA GLY A 340 14.89 7.82 -15.05
C GLY A 340 15.33 7.01 -13.83
N VAL A 341 15.13 5.68 -13.83
CA VAL A 341 15.67 4.80 -12.76
C VAL A 341 17.20 4.78 -12.79
N LEU A 342 17.83 4.73 -13.96
CA LEU A 342 19.29 4.72 -14.11
C LEU A 342 19.92 6.07 -13.72
N ASP A 343 19.29 7.18 -14.09
CA ASP A 343 19.75 8.52 -13.74
C ASP A 343 19.51 8.82 -12.25
N GLY A 344 18.40 8.34 -11.69
CA GLY A 344 18.16 8.32 -10.24
C GLY A 344 19.25 7.54 -9.51
N ALA A 345 19.64 6.36 -10.02
CA ALA A 345 20.76 5.60 -9.48
C ALA A 345 22.08 6.37 -9.54
N ALA A 346 22.33 7.06 -10.66
CA ALA A 346 23.54 7.85 -10.86
C ALA A 346 23.58 8.99 -9.83
N THR A 347 22.48 9.72 -9.66
CA THR A 347 22.34 10.79 -8.69
C THR A 347 22.56 10.29 -7.26
N LEU A 348 21.84 9.23 -6.87
CA LEU A 348 21.90 8.66 -5.52
C LEU A 348 23.20 7.89 -5.23
N SER A 349 24.04 7.60 -6.23
CA SER A 349 25.33 6.93 -6.00
C SER A 349 26.38 7.78 -5.28
N VAL A 350 26.05 9.04 -4.93
CA VAL A 350 26.83 9.81 -3.94
C VAL A 350 26.75 9.18 -2.55
N TYR A 351 25.64 8.51 -2.25
CA TYR A 351 25.45 7.81 -0.98
C TYR A 351 26.15 6.45 -1.01
N ARG A 352 27.00 6.21 -0.01
CA ARG A 352 27.81 5.00 0.10
C ARG A 352 26.98 3.70 0.14
N SER A 353 25.82 3.74 0.80
CA SER A 353 24.88 2.62 0.91
C SER A 353 24.31 2.22 -0.46
N VAL A 354 24.03 3.21 -1.31
CA VAL A 354 23.51 3.06 -2.67
C VAL A 354 24.63 2.63 -3.62
N LEU A 355 25.77 3.32 -3.61
CA LEU A 355 26.93 3.03 -4.46
C LEU A 355 27.36 1.55 -4.36
N ARG A 356 27.48 1.02 -3.15
CA ARG A 356 27.85 -0.39 -2.94
C ARG A 356 26.87 -1.37 -3.61
N ARG A 357 25.57 -1.09 -3.56
CA ARG A 357 24.52 -1.89 -4.20
C ARG A 357 24.61 -1.80 -5.73
N ILE A 358 24.81 -0.60 -6.27
CA ILE A 358 25.05 -0.39 -7.70
C ILE A 358 26.27 -1.17 -8.17
N LEU A 359 27.38 -1.14 -7.41
CA LEU A 359 28.59 -1.89 -7.75
C LEU A 359 28.36 -3.42 -7.74
N ARG A 360 27.48 -3.94 -6.89
CA ARG A 360 27.05 -5.35 -6.95
C ARG A 360 26.30 -5.64 -8.25
N ALA A 361 25.32 -4.81 -8.59
CA ALA A 361 24.57 -4.94 -9.85
C ALA A 361 25.50 -4.85 -11.07
N VAL A 362 26.47 -3.91 -11.10
CA VAL A 362 27.48 -3.79 -12.16
C VAL A 362 28.32 -5.07 -12.32
N LYS A 363 28.67 -5.73 -11.21
CA LYS A 363 29.40 -7.01 -11.23
C LYS A 363 28.53 -8.13 -11.82
N HIS A 364 27.25 -8.19 -11.46
CA HIS A 364 26.30 -9.19 -11.97
C HIS A 364 25.95 -8.98 -13.45
N ALA A 365 25.79 -7.74 -13.87
CA ALA A 365 25.41 -7.34 -15.22
C ALA A 365 26.47 -7.64 -16.30
N LYS A 366 27.65 -8.16 -15.93
CA LYS A 366 28.64 -8.65 -16.91
C LYS A 366 28.03 -9.65 -17.91
N LYS A 367 27.11 -10.51 -17.44
CA LYS A 367 26.38 -11.46 -18.28
C LYS A 367 25.33 -10.79 -19.17
N LEU A 368 24.76 -9.68 -18.70
CA LEU A 368 23.71 -8.91 -19.39
C LEU A 368 24.27 -7.94 -20.45
N LYS A 369 25.59 -7.71 -20.48
CA LYS A 369 26.22 -6.78 -21.44
C LYS A 369 25.91 -7.11 -22.90
N LEU A 370 25.77 -8.40 -23.22
CA LEU A 370 25.44 -8.84 -24.58
C LEU A 370 23.99 -8.52 -24.99
N MET A 371 23.12 -8.20 -24.02
CA MET A 371 21.68 -8.03 -24.20
C MET A 371 21.25 -6.56 -24.35
N LEU A 372 22.12 -5.61 -23.99
CA LEU A 372 21.78 -4.18 -23.90
C LEU A 372 21.62 -3.46 -25.24
N GLY A 373 22.09 -4.05 -26.35
CA GLY A 373 21.97 -3.44 -27.68
C GLY A 373 22.58 -2.04 -27.76
N GLN A 374 22.01 -1.21 -28.63
CA GLN A 374 22.29 0.22 -28.76
C GLN A 374 21.04 1.01 -28.34
N GLY A 375 21.21 2.24 -27.84
CA GLY A 375 20.10 3.14 -27.50
C GLY A 375 20.27 3.88 -26.18
N HIS A 376 19.29 4.72 -25.83
CA HIS A 376 19.33 5.61 -24.66
C HIS A 376 19.47 4.86 -23.33
N VAL A 377 18.77 3.73 -23.15
CA VAL A 377 18.88 2.90 -21.94
C VAL A 377 20.30 2.32 -21.80
N ALA A 378 20.88 1.82 -22.89
CA ALA A 378 22.25 1.29 -22.90
C ALA A 378 23.27 2.40 -22.58
N GLN A 379 23.12 3.57 -23.18
CA GLN A 379 23.98 4.74 -22.90
C GLN A 379 23.89 5.18 -21.43
N SER A 380 22.69 5.26 -20.88
CA SER A 380 22.46 5.63 -19.47
C SER A 380 23.07 4.60 -18.53
N TRP A 381 22.93 3.31 -18.84
CA TRP A 381 23.57 2.24 -18.08
C TRP A 381 25.11 2.31 -18.11
N TYR A 382 25.70 2.56 -19.28
CA TYR A 382 27.16 2.69 -19.38
C TYR A 382 27.68 3.93 -18.65
N SER A 383 26.91 5.02 -18.67
CA SER A 383 27.20 6.25 -17.92
C SER A 383 27.15 6.01 -16.41
N LEU A 384 26.07 5.39 -15.91
CA LEU A 384 25.93 4.96 -14.51
C LEU A 384 27.09 4.06 -14.09
N LYS A 385 27.45 3.07 -14.92
CA LYS A 385 28.54 2.14 -14.63
C LYS A 385 29.89 2.86 -14.54
N ALA A 386 30.19 3.76 -15.47
CA ALA A 386 31.44 4.52 -15.46
C ALA A 386 31.52 5.39 -14.20
N LEU A 387 30.45 6.12 -13.89
CA LEU A 387 30.33 6.96 -12.70
C LEU A 387 30.47 6.15 -11.40
N ALA A 388 29.83 5.00 -11.30
CA ALA A 388 29.93 4.14 -10.12
C ALA A 388 31.36 3.63 -9.90
N LEU A 389 32.08 3.26 -10.96
CA LEU A 389 33.48 2.82 -10.88
C LEU A 389 34.45 3.97 -10.56
N GLU A 390 34.14 5.19 -10.99
CA GLU A 390 34.86 6.39 -10.58
C GLU A 390 34.66 6.64 -9.08
N ARG A 391 33.39 6.69 -8.64
CA ARG A 391 33.03 6.90 -7.23
C ARG A 391 33.51 5.79 -6.31
N GLU A 392 33.67 4.55 -6.79
CA GLU A 392 34.29 3.46 -6.02
C GLU A 392 35.72 3.82 -5.62
N LYS A 393 36.51 4.37 -6.55
CA LYS A 393 37.88 4.83 -6.27
C LYS A 393 37.87 5.97 -5.26
N ASP A 394 36.93 6.89 -5.37
CA ASP A 394 36.82 8.05 -4.48
C ASP A 394 36.40 7.64 -3.08
N MET A 395 35.42 6.74 -2.96
CA MET A 395 35.02 6.12 -1.70
C MET A 395 36.22 5.43 -1.05
N HIS A 396 37.03 4.68 -1.81
CA HIS A 396 38.25 4.07 -1.27
C HIS A 396 39.29 5.11 -0.82
N ARG A 397 39.50 6.18 -1.59
CA ARG A 397 40.42 7.27 -1.20
C ARG A 397 39.93 7.99 0.05
N TYR A 398 38.63 8.25 0.15
CA TYR A 398 37.99 8.87 1.31
C TYR A 398 38.11 7.96 2.53
N ASP A 399 37.79 6.67 2.40
CA ASP A 399 37.94 5.69 3.47
C ASP A 399 39.38 5.61 3.99
N LEU A 400 40.38 5.75 3.11
CA LEU A 400 41.79 5.79 3.48
C LEU A 400 42.20 7.11 4.15
N LYS A 401 41.66 8.25 3.68
CA LYS A 401 41.99 9.61 4.18
C LYS A 401 41.27 9.97 5.47
N GLU A 402 39.95 9.81 5.52
CA GLU A 402 39.11 10.18 6.68
C GLU A 402 39.50 9.37 7.92
N THR A 403 40.04 8.17 7.70
CA THR A 403 40.57 7.42 8.82
C THR A 403 41.95 7.85 9.26
N ASP A 404 42.71 8.66 8.54
CA ASP A 404 44.17 8.77 8.72
C ASP A 404 44.84 7.37 8.73
N GLY A 405 44.21 6.39 8.06
CA GLY A 405 44.54 4.97 8.22
C GLY A 405 44.22 4.35 9.60
N ARG A 406 43.53 5.06 10.50
CA ARG A 406 43.06 4.60 11.81
C ARG A 406 41.85 3.65 11.75
N PHE A 407 41.65 2.91 10.66
CA PHE A 407 40.91 1.65 10.80
C PHE A 407 41.85 0.62 11.44
N LEU A 408 42.14 0.84 12.71
CA LEU A 408 42.83 -0.12 13.53
C LEU A 408 41.87 -1.28 13.79
N CYS A 409 42.39 -2.50 13.62
CA CYS A 409 41.65 -3.68 14.04
C CYS A 409 41.36 -3.54 15.54
N GLU A 410 40.08 -3.59 15.91
CA GLU A 410 39.63 -3.47 17.30
C GLU A 410 40.06 -4.67 18.15
N ASN A 411 40.39 -5.80 17.50
CA ASN A 411 41.05 -6.90 18.18
C ASN A 411 42.38 -6.43 18.78
N GLN A 412 42.44 -6.35 20.11
CA GLN A 412 43.63 -5.87 20.80
C GLN A 412 44.86 -6.74 20.56
N GLU A 413 44.65 -8.03 20.28
CA GLU A 413 45.65 -9.05 19.97
C GLU A 413 45.88 -9.22 18.47
N CYS A 414 45.43 -8.27 17.64
CA CYS A 414 45.63 -8.34 16.20
C CYS A 414 47.13 -8.43 15.87
N PRO A 415 47.62 -9.49 15.21
CA PRO A 415 49.04 -9.59 14.84
C PRO A 415 49.46 -8.50 13.84
N ASN A 416 48.49 -7.86 13.18
CA ASN A 416 48.69 -6.81 12.19
C ASN A 416 48.36 -5.40 12.74
N LYS A 417 48.29 -5.20 14.06
CA LYS A 417 47.81 -3.93 14.67
C LYS A 417 48.61 -2.68 14.30
N GLY A 418 49.81 -2.83 13.74
CA GLY A 418 50.62 -1.73 13.18
C GLY A 418 50.94 -1.87 11.70
N ASN A 419 50.51 -2.95 11.05
CA ASN A 419 50.77 -3.19 9.65
C ASN A 419 49.43 -3.05 8.92
N MET A 420 49.21 -1.90 8.27
CA MET A 420 47.96 -1.64 7.56
C MET A 420 47.81 -2.64 6.41
N SER A 421 47.15 -3.75 6.72
CA SER A 421 46.76 -4.73 5.73
C SER A 421 45.98 -4.02 4.63
N ARG A 422 46.33 -4.32 3.37
CA ARG A 422 45.60 -3.81 2.20
C ARG A 422 44.15 -4.31 2.13
N THR A 423 43.75 -5.23 3.01
CA THR A 423 42.36 -5.68 3.09
C THR A 423 41.49 -4.60 3.70
N SER A 424 40.38 -4.29 3.01
CA SER A 424 39.36 -3.37 3.54
C SER A 424 38.85 -3.87 4.89
N PRO A 425 38.89 -3.06 5.95
CA PRO A 425 38.41 -3.44 7.26
C PRO A 425 36.92 -3.80 7.22
N GLN A 426 36.54 -4.83 7.95
CA GLN A 426 35.19 -5.37 8.03
C GLN A 426 34.52 -4.91 9.32
N ARG A 427 33.28 -4.42 9.22
CA ARG A 427 32.46 -4.12 10.39
C ARG A 427 31.89 -5.40 11.00
N CYS A 428 31.75 -5.45 12.31
CA CYS A 428 30.98 -6.52 12.97
C CYS A 428 29.55 -6.56 12.40
N GLY A 429 29.12 -7.70 11.86
CA GLY A 429 27.75 -7.86 11.33
C GLY A 429 26.63 -7.67 12.37
N GLY A 430 26.93 -7.77 13.66
CA GLY A 430 25.97 -7.56 14.73
C GLY A 430 25.76 -6.09 15.09
N CYS A 431 26.81 -5.42 15.58
CA CYS A 431 26.71 -4.04 16.05
C CYS A 431 27.12 -2.99 15.01
N LEU A 432 27.83 -3.34 13.93
CA LEU A 432 28.38 -2.43 12.92
C LEU A 432 29.34 -1.34 13.44
N ASN A 433 29.68 -1.34 14.73
CA ASN A 433 30.50 -0.32 15.38
C ASN A 433 31.99 -0.71 15.41
N MET A 434 32.30 -1.99 15.63
CA MET A 434 33.68 -2.47 15.65
C MET A 434 34.19 -2.82 14.25
N MET A 435 35.46 -2.53 14.00
CA MET A 435 36.17 -2.79 12.75
C MET A 435 37.25 -3.86 12.95
N TYR A 436 37.34 -4.81 12.04
CA TYR A 436 38.35 -5.88 12.06
C TYR A 436 39.07 -5.96 10.73
N CYS A 437 40.37 -6.24 10.73
CA CYS A 437 41.10 -6.46 9.49
C CYS A 437 40.77 -7.81 8.82
N SER A 438 40.19 -8.76 9.56
CA SER A 438 39.75 -10.06 9.07
C SER A 438 38.67 -10.71 9.95
N PRO A 439 37.92 -11.71 9.44
CA PRO A 439 36.96 -12.49 10.22
C PRO A 439 37.60 -13.23 11.41
N GLU A 440 38.87 -13.62 11.29
CA GLU A 440 39.63 -14.29 12.34
C GLU A 440 39.86 -13.35 13.53
N CYS A 441 40.24 -12.10 13.28
CA CYS A 441 40.38 -11.09 14.34
C CYS A 441 39.04 -10.82 15.03
N GLN A 442 37.94 -10.77 14.28
CA GLN A 442 36.60 -10.67 14.87
C GLN A 442 36.29 -11.87 15.77
N LYS A 443 36.59 -13.10 15.35
CA LYS A 443 36.35 -14.32 16.14
C LYS A 443 37.19 -14.35 17.42
N ILE A 444 38.43 -13.86 17.37
CA ILE A 444 39.32 -13.79 18.54
C ILE A 444 38.76 -12.77 19.53
N ASP A 445 38.50 -11.54 19.10
CA ASP A 445 37.95 -10.48 19.96
C ASP A 445 36.56 -10.84 20.49
N TRP A 446 35.76 -11.59 19.72
CA TRP A 446 34.46 -12.12 20.17
C TRP A 446 34.57 -13.10 21.35
N LYS A 447 35.68 -13.87 21.42
CA LYS A 447 35.91 -14.89 22.46
C LYS A 447 36.73 -14.36 23.65
N ALA A 448 37.44 -13.25 23.48
CA ALA A 448 38.22 -12.62 24.55
C ALA A 448 37.32 -12.17 25.72
N ILE A 449 37.92 -11.95 26.89
CA ILE A 449 37.22 -11.43 28.08
C ILE A 449 37.94 -10.13 28.50
N PRO A 450 37.26 -8.96 28.50
CA PRO A 450 35.82 -8.76 28.33
C PRO A 450 35.30 -8.81 26.88
N GLY A 451 36.17 -8.84 25.87
CA GLY A 451 35.86 -9.05 24.43
C GLY A 451 34.75 -8.21 23.79
N HIS A 452 34.56 -8.37 22.49
CA HIS A 452 33.52 -7.63 21.76
C HIS A 452 32.09 -8.07 22.11
N ARG A 453 31.87 -9.35 22.45
CA ARG A 453 30.54 -9.97 22.53
C ARG A 453 29.55 -9.19 23.41
N LEU A 454 29.98 -8.72 24.59
CA LEU A 454 29.15 -7.97 25.52
C LEU A 454 28.73 -6.61 24.93
N SER A 455 29.71 -5.83 24.44
CA SER A 455 29.45 -4.54 23.79
C SER A 455 28.59 -4.67 22.52
N CYS A 456 28.71 -5.80 21.79
CA CYS A 456 27.88 -6.05 20.62
C CYS A 456 26.41 -6.21 20.99
N LEU A 457 26.13 -7.00 22.04
CA LEU A 457 24.78 -7.25 22.52
C LEU A 457 24.14 -5.95 23.05
N GLU A 458 24.89 -5.16 23.82
CA GLU A 458 24.39 -3.87 24.33
C GLU A 458 24.03 -2.91 23.20
N ASN A 459 24.89 -2.79 22.19
CA ASN A 459 24.59 -1.95 21.01
C ASN A 459 23.37 -2.46 20.22
N GLN A 460 23.18 -3.76 20.14
CA GLN A 460 21.98 -4.34 19.53
C GLN A 460 20.72 -4.04 20.34
N LEU A 461 20.78 -4.11 21.67
CA LEU A 461 19.68 -3.76 22.56
C LEU A 461 19.32 -2.27 22.47
N ARG A 462 20.31 -1.37 22.47
CA ARG A 462 20.08 0.08 22.28
C ARG A 462 19.38 0.38 20.96
N ARG A 463 19.76 -0.32 19.88
CA ARG A 463 19.09 -0.19 18.59
C ARG A 463 17.64 -0.67 18.64
N LYS A 464 17.36 -1.79 19.30
CA LYS A 464 15.99 -2.29 19.48
C LYS A 464 15.14 -1.36 20.36
N GLY A 465 15.71 -0.84 21.45
CA GLY A 465 15.00 0.04 22.38
C GLY A 465 14.62 1.39 21.77
N ASN A 466 15.45 1.95 20.89
CA ASN A 466 15.17 3.23 20.23
C ASN A 466 14.04 3.17 19.19
N PHE A 467 13.57 1.98 18.79
CA PHE A 467 12.39 1.88 17.92
C PHE A 467 11.08 2.18 18.64
N HIS A 468 11.02 2.02 19.97
CA HIS A 468 9.78 2.27 20.73
C HIS A 468 9.56 3.74 21.11
N HIS A 469 10.59 4.59 21.07
CA HIS A 469 10.44 6.03 21.36
C HIS A 469 10.21 6.89 20.10
N ALA A 470 10.59 6.41 18.92
CA ALA A 470 10.41 7.15 17.67
C ALA A 470 8.96 7.11 17.14
N SER A 471 8.10 6.23 17.64
CA SER A 471 6.69 6.10 17.20
C SER A 471 5.69 6.96 17.98
N HIS A 472 6.10 7.62 19.08
CA HIS A 472 5.18 8.42 19.92
C HIS A 472 5.60 9.89 20.11
N SER A 473 6.69 10.35 19.48
CA SER A 473 7.06 11.76 19.51
C SER A 473 7.14 12.30 18.09
N ASN A 474 6.07 12.97 17.67
CA ASN A 474 6.08 13.89 16.55
C ASN A 474 6.81 15.17 17.03
N PRO A 475 8.06 15.44 16.65
CA PRO A 475 8.72 16.67 17.07
C PRO A 475 8.40 17.73 16.03
N PHE A 476 7.37 18.53 16.32
CA PHE A 476 7.31 19.88 15.78
C PHE A 476 8.60 20.62 16.17
N TYR A 477 9.22 21.22 15.16
CA TYR A 477 10.45 22.01 15.23
C TYR A 477 10.39 23.11 16.30
N GLU A 478 11.37 23.11 17.23
CA GLU A 478 11.80 24.30 17.95
C GLU A 478 13.14 24.78 17.37
N PRO A 479 13.19 25.93 16.67
CA PRO A 479 14.44 26.45 16.12
C PRO A 479 15.11 27.36 17.14
N SER A 480 15.96 26.81 18.00
CA SER A 480 17.06 27.57 18.58
C SER A 480 18.21 26.64 18.94
N GLN A 481 19.44 27.07 18.61
CA GLN A 481 20.73 26.39 18.86
C GLN A 481 21.28 25.51 17.71
N MET A 482 21.57 26.15 16.57
CA MET A 482 22.69 25.74 15.71
C MET A 482 23.26 26.98 14.98
N GLU A 483 23.88 27.88 15.75
CA GLU A 483 24.83 28.86 15.21
C GLU A 483 26.24 28.38 15.52
N ASN A 484 27.09 28.37 14.48
CA ASN A 484 28.48 27.93 14.42
C ASN A 484 28.73 26.48 13.98
N CYS A 485 28.69 26.24 12.67
CA CYS A 485 29.76 25.54 11.94
C CYS A 485 29.58 25.67 10.41
N MET A 486 30.57 26.30 9.77
CA MET A 486 30.95 26.24 8.35
C MET A 486 30.05 26.93 7.31
N GLU A 487 30.49 28.12 6.90
CA GLU A 487 30.15 28.78 5.63
C GLU A 487 30.73 28.00 4.44
N PHE A 488 29.87 27.68 3.46
CA PHE A 488 30.24 27.40 2.07
C PHE A 488 29.37 28.28 1.16
N PRO A 489 29.88 28.72 -0.01
CA PRO A 489 29.25 29.77 -0.81
C PRO A 489 27.95 29.30 -1.48
N ALA A 490 26.94 30.16 -1.41
CA ALA A 490 25.63 29.99 -2.01
C ALA A 490 25.70 29.77 -3.54
N LEU A 491 25.27 28.59 -3.99
CA LEU A 491 24.77 28.39 -5.35
C LEU A 491 23.27 28.67 -5.33
N THR A 492 22.86 29.71 -6.05
CA THR A 492 21.48 30.18 -6.14
C THR A 492 20.55 29.10 -6.71
N SER A 493 19.51 28.76 -5.95
CA SER A 493 18.56 27.67 -6.12
C SER A 493 17.41 27.93 -7.12
N ASN A 494 17.57 28.86 -8.07
CA ASN A 494 16.47 29.24 -8.97
C ASN A 494 16.33 28.39 -10.25
N SER A 495 17.24 27.43 -10.53
CA SER A 495 17.16 26.60 -11.75
C SER A 495 16.50 25.23 -11.56
N ALA A 496 16.32 24.77 -10.31
CA ALA A 496 15.72 23.46 -10.04
C ALA A 496 14.18 23.51 -9.99
N LEU A 497 13.59 24.62 -9.51
CA LEU A 497 12.13 24.79 -9.49
C LEU A 497 11.54 25.05 -10.89
N GLN A 498 12.23 25.79 -11.76
CA GLN A 498 11.74 26.07 -13.12
C GLN A 498 11.71 24.83 -14.03
N ASN A 499 12.49 23.79 -13.72
CA ASN A 499 12.45 22.53 -14.48
C ASN A 499 11.32 21.59 -14.03
N ALA A 500 10.77 21.76 -12.83
CA ALA A 500 9.65 20.97 -12.34
C ALA A 500 8.30 21.50 -12.87
N GLU A 501 8.14 22.82 -13.01
CA GLU A 501 6.91 23.41 -13.57
C GLU A 501 6.75 23.18 -15.08
N MET A 502 7.84 23.10 -15.85
CA MET A 502 7.77 22.84 -17.31
C MET A 502 7.32 21.42 -17.68
N ILE A 503 7.45 20.44 -16.78
CA ILE A 503 7.02 19.06 -17.04
C ILE A 503 5.50 18.92 -16.84
N PHE A 504 4.89 19.77 -16.01
CA PHE A 504 3.45 19.74 -15.73
C PHE A 504 2.57 20.38 -16.83
N GLU A 505 3.11 21.27 -17.68
CA GLU A 505 2.35 21.90 -18.78
C GLU A 505 2.44 21.13 -20.12
N ARG A 506 3.11 19.98 -20.17
CA ARG A 506 3.30 19.20 -21.42
C ARG A 506 2.82 17.74 -21.36
N ILE A 507 2.11 17.37 -20.31
CA ILE A 507 1.20 16.22 -20.26
C ILE A 507 -0.21 16.77 -20.36
#